data_AF-A0A2E7RPZ5-F1
#
_entry.id   AF-A0A2E7RPZ5-F1
#
_cell.length_a   1.000
_cell.length_b   1.000
_cell.length_c   1.000
_cell.angle_alpha   90.00
_cell.angle_beta   90.00
_cell.angle_gamma   90.00
#
_symmetry.space_group_name_H-M   'P 1'
#
loop_
_entity.id
_entity.type
_entity.pdbx_description
1 polymer ?
#
loop_
_entity_poly.entity_id
_entity_poly.type
_entity_poly.pdbx_seq_one_letter_code
_entity_poly.pdbx_strand_id
1 'polypeptide(L)'
;MNKLFFTLLVIATSMISFADDHKEKKDVDMKKIKSELGYWEAKDCKAVSDAAGLMLYLSYQSLEDSDKVKKEGNKRRADELASEGVVLAQLAADYATTFSAFCK
;
A
#
# COMPACT_ATOMS: atom_id res chain seq x y z
N MET A 1 5.10 -14.98 50.25
CA MET A 1 4.22 -14.14 49.41
C MET A 1 4.72 -12.70 49.20
N ASN A 2 5.93 -12.32 49.63
CA ASN A 2 6.45 -10.94 49.47
C ASN A 2 7.40 -10.72 48.28
N LYS A 3 7.91 -11.78 47.65
CA LYS A 3 8.84 -11.63 46.50
C LYS A 3 8.13 -11.33 45.18
N LEU A 4 6.89 -11.80 45.02
CA LEU A 4 6.05 -11.56 43.84
C LEU A 4 5.52 -10.12 43.76
N PHE A 5 5.23 -9.51 44.91
CA PHE A 5 4.79 -8.10 44.98
C PHE A 5 5.93 -7.12 44.63
N PHE A 6 7.17 -7.42 45.03
CA PHE A 6 8.32 -6.57 44.73
C PHE A 6 8.66 -6.56 43.23
N THR A 7 8.50 -7.70 42.53
CA THR A 7 8.69 -7.78 41.08
C THR A 7 7.61 -7.04 40.28
N LEU A 8 6.38 -6.94 40.79
CA LEU A 8 5.32 -6.20 40.08
C LEU A 8 5.51 -4.68 40.16
N LEU A 9 6.11 -4.18 41.25
CA LEU A 9 6.31 -2.73 41.46
C LEU A 9 7.41 -2.15 40.55
N VAL A 10 8.42 -2.95 40.19
CA VAL A 10 9.54 -2.52 39.32
C VAL A 10 9.13 -2.37 37.85
N ILE A 11 8.08 -3.08 37.41
CA ILE A 11 7.57 -3.00 36.04
C ILE A 11 6.71 -1.73 35.84
N ALA A 12 6.10 -1.21 36.91
CA ALA A 12 5.22 -0.03 36.82
C ALA A 12 6.00 1.30 36.74
N THR A 13 7.25 1.36 37.23
CA THR A 13 8.03 2.61 37.26
C THR A 13 8.84 2.88 36.00
N SER A 14 8.93 1.94 35.05
CA SER A 14 9.63 2.19 33.77
C SER A 14 8.84 3.06 32.78
N MET A 15 7.60 3.45 33.09
CA MET A 15 6.78 4.33 32.24
C MET A 15 6.82 5.82 32.63
N ILE A 16 7.70 6.24 33.55
CA ILE A 16 7.86 7.66 33.91
C ILE A 16 9.33 8.06 33.80
N SER A 17 9.87 8.12 32.58
CA SER A 17 11.04 8.94 32.25
C SER A 17 11.23 9.05 30.74
N PHE A 18 10.45 9.93 30.12
CA PHE A 18 10.95 10.87 29.11
C PHE A 18 10.08 12.13 29.23
N ALA A 19 10.43 13.00 30.17
CA ALA A 19 10.08 14.41 30.02
C ALA A 19 10.94 14.90 28.85
N ASP A 20 10.39 14.81 27.64
CA ASP A 20 11.02 15.28 26.42
C ASP A 20 11.15 16.81 26.56
N ASP A 21 12.39 17.28 26.65
CA ASP A 21 12.75 18.69 26.56
C ASP A 21 12.08 19.23 25.28
N HIS A 22 11.13 20.16 25.42
CA HIS A 22 10.46 20.77 24.27
C HIS A 22 11.46 21.65 23.51
N LYS A 23 12.41 21.01 22.82
CA LYS A 23 13.10 21.59 21.68
C LYS A 23 12.01 21.88 20.66
N GLU A 24 11.72 23.17 20.53
CA GLU A 24 11.00 23.78 19.43
C GLU A 24 11.24 22.96 18.15
N LYS A 25 10.26 22.13 17.78
CA LYS A 25 10.26 21.52 16.45
C LYS A 25 10.10 22.71 15.54
N LYS A 26 11.19 23.16 14.89
CA LYS A 26 11.07 23.96 13.68
C LYS A 26 10.05 23.23 12.83
N ASP A 27 8.99 23.91 12.44
CA ASP A 27 7.96 23.38 11.56
C ASP A 27 8.63 23.09 10.22
N VAL A 28 9.24 21.91 10.13
CA VAL A 28 9.88 21.45 8.92
C VAL A 28 8.73 21.22 7.96
N ASP A 29 8.66 22.06 6.93
CA ASP A 29 7.69 21.91 5.85
C ASP A 29 7.98 20.61 5.10
N MET A 30 7.40 19.53 5.62
CA MET A 30 7.52 18.18 5.09
C MET A 30 7.00 18.12 3.65
N LYS A 31 6.02 18.96 3.28
CA LYS A 31 5.52 19.04 1.91
C LYS A 31 6.62 19.58 0.99
N LYS A 32 7.32 20.64 1.40
CA LYS A 32 8.46 21.19 0.66
C LYS A 32 9.61 20.19 0.53
N ILE A 33 10.00 19.53 1.63
CA ILE A 33 11.06 18.51 1.59
C ILE A 33 10.69 17.37 0.64
N LYS A 34 9.46 16.85 0.72
CA LYS A 34 9.01 15.77 -0.17
C LYS A 34 9.07 16.19 -1.64
N SER A 35 8.64 17.40 -1.95
CA SER A 35 8.73 17.96 -3.31
C SER A 35 10.18 18.10 -3.79
N GLU A 36 11.08 18.60 -2.94
CA GLU A 36 12.52 18.72 -3.26
C GLU A 36 13.20 17.36 -3.48
N LEU A 37 12.70 16.30 -2.82
CA LEU A 37 13.14 14.92 -3.03
C LEU A 37 12.50 14.25 -4.26
N GLY A 38 11.60 14.94 -4.97
CA GLY A 38 10.93 14.45 -6.18
C GLY A 38 9.69 13.60 -5.92
N TYR A 39 9.17 13.57 -4.69
CA TYR A 39 7.91 12.90 -4.40
C TYR A 39 6.71 13.68 -4.94
N TRP A 40 5.69 12.95 -5.38
CA TRP A 40 4.47 13.53 -5.93
C TRP A 40 3.54 14.05 -4.84
N GLU A 41 2.59 14.90 -5.24
CA GLU A 41 1.54 15.35 -4.32
C GLU A 41 0.61 14.19 -3.95
N ALA A 42 0.02 14.26 -2.76
CA ALA A 42 -0.88 13.22 -2.25
C ALA A 42 -2.04 12.89 -3.21
N LYS A 43 -2.53 13.88 -3.96
CA LYS A 43 -3.60 13.70 -4.96
C LYS A 43 -3.16 12.78 -6.11
N ASP A 44 -1.92 12.94 -6.57
CA ASP A 44 -1.37 12.20 -7.71
C ASP A 44 -1.02 10.78 -7.26
N CYS A 45 -0.48 10.65 -6.04
CA CYS A 45 -0.27 9.36 -5.39
C CYS A 45 -1.57 8.58 -5.20
N LYS A 46 -2.66 9.26 -4.81
CA LYS A 46 -3.98 8.62 -4.73
C LYS A 46 -4.44 8.15 -6.11
N ALA A 47 -4.29 8.99 -7.15
CA ALA A 47 -4.69 8.62 -8.50
C ALA A 47 -3.93 7.38 -9.01
N VAL A 48 -2.63 7.28 -8.77
CA VAL A 48 -1.82 6.09 -9.11
C VAL A 48 -2.29 4.85 -8.33
N SER A 49 -2.53 4.99 -7.03
CA SER A 49 -3.01 3.88 -6.20
C SER A 49 -4.40 3.41 -6.62
N ASP A 50 -5.31 4.34 -6.95
CA ASP A 50 -6.65 4.02 -7.44
C ASP A 50 -6.56 3.30 -8.80
N ALA A 51 -5.68 3.75 -9.70
CA ALA A 51 -5.44 3.12 -10.99
C ALA A 51 -4.89 1.68 -10.83
N ALA A 52 -3.94 1.46 -9.92
CA ALA A 52 -3.45 0.10 -9.60
C ALA A 52 -4.60 -0.82 -9.15
N GLY A 53 -5.46 -0.33 -8.24
CA GLY A 53 -6.61 -1.07 -7.76
C GLY A 53 -7.63 -1.38 -8.86
N LEU A 54 -7.94 -0.40 -9.71
CA LEU A 54 -8.87 -0.57 -10.83
C LEU A 54 -8.37 -1.61 -11.83
N MET A 55 -7.11 -1.53 -12.26
CA MET A 55 -6.53 -2.47 -13.22
C MET A 55 -6.50 -3.89 -12.65
N LEU A 56 -6.18 -4.04 -11.37
CA LEU A 56 -6.20 -5.34 -10.71
C LEU A 56 -7.63 -5.93 -10.62
N TYR A 57 -8.62 -5.08 -10.34
CA TYR A 57 -10.03 -5.49 -10.32
C TYR A 57 -10.50 -5.95 -11.71
N LEU A 58 -10.19 -5.19 -12.75
CA LEU A 58 -10.55 -5.54 -14.13
C LEU A 58 -9.83 -6.82 -14.59
N SER A 59 -8.57 -7.00 -14.17
CA SER A 59 -7.83 -8.25 -14.40
C SER A 59 -8.58 -9.45 -13.82
N TYR A 60 -9.00 -9.36 -12.55
CA TYR A 60 -9.81 -10.40 -11.91
C TYR A 60 -11.08 -10.71 -12.70
N GLN A 61 -11.84 -9.68 -13.12
CA GLN A 61 -13.07 -9.89 -13.90
C GLN A 61 -12.80 -10.60 -15.22
N SER A 62 -11.76 -10.17 -15.95
CA SER A 62 -11.41 -10.76 -17.25
C SER A 62 -10.98 -12.22 -17.11
N LEU A 63 -10.21 -12.56 -16.07
CA LEU A 63 -9.83 -13.94 -15.76
C LEU A 63 -11.02 -14.81 -15.32
N GLU A 64 -11.94 -14.25 -14.53
CA GLU A 64 -13.17 -14.95 -14.14
C GLU A 64 -14.04 -15.28 -15.37
N ASP A 65 -14.21 -14.31 -16.27
CA ASP A 65 -14.98 -14.49 -17.49
C ASP A 65 -14.28 -15.41 -18.49
N SER A 66 -12.93 -15.39 -18.56
CA SER A 66 -12.15 -16.38 -19.30
C SER A 66 -12.49 -17.80 -18.86
N ASP A 67 -12.55 -18.06 -17.55
CA ASP A 67 -12.86 -19.39 -17.02
C ASP A 67 -14.30 -19.81 -17.32
N LYS A 68 -15.27 -18.88 -17.24
CA LYS A 68 -16.66 -19.14 -17.63
C LYS A 68 -16.75 -19.55 -19.11
N VAL A 69 -16.20 -18.74 -20.00
CA VAL A 69 -16.26 -18.97 -21.46
C VAL A 69 -15.48 -20.22 -21.87
N LYS A 70 -14.40 -20.56 -21.16
CA LYS A 70 -13.67 -21.83 -21.36
C LYS A 70 -14.55 -23.04 -21.05
N LYS A 71 -15.35 -22.99 -19.97
CA LYS A 71 -16.29 -24.07 -19.61
C LYS A 71 -17.41 -24.24 -20.63
N GLU A 72 -17.77 -23.18 -21.34
CA GLU A 72 -18.72 -23.21 -22.46
C GLU A 72 -18.11 -23.74 -23.77
N GLY A 73 -16.81 -24.06 -23.78
CA GLY A 73 -16.11 -24.64 -24.93
C GLY A 73 -15.54 -23.63 -25.92
N ASN A 74 -15.72 -22.32 -25.69
CA ASN A 74 -15.21 -21.27 -26.56
C ASN A 74 -13.77 -20.88 -26.20
N LYS A 75 -12.82 -21.74 -26.55
CA LYS A 75 -11.40 -21.61 -26.19
C LYS A 75 -10.76 -20.30 -26.67
N ARG A 76 -11.02 -19.88 -27.91
CA ARG A 76 -10.43 -18.65 -28.47
C ARG A 76 -10.80 -17.43 -27.63
N ARG A 77 -12.08 -17.27 -27.28
CA ARG A 77 -12.52 -16.14 -26.47
C ARG A 77 -11.98 -16.23 -25.03
N ALA A 78 -11.89 -17.43 -24.48
CA ALA A 78 -11.25 -17.62 -23.17
C ALA A 78 -9.78 -17.19 -23.18
N ASP A 79 -9.01 -17.53 -24.22
CA ASP A 79 -7.59 -17.16 -24.33
C ASP A 79 -7.41 -15.64 -24.50
N GLU A 80 -8.31 -14.97 -25.24
CA GLU A 80 -8.32 -13.51 -25.36
C GLU A 80 -8.54 -12.83 -24.01
N LEU A 81 -9.57 -13.26 -23.26
CA LEU A 81 -9.87 -12.75 -21.92
C LEU A 81 -8.74 -13.06 -20.93
N ALA A 82 -8.13 -14.24 -21.01
CA ALA A 82 -6.98 -14.58 -20.17
C ALA A 82 -5.81 -13.63 -20.43
N SER A 83 -5.54 -13.35 -21.71
CA SER A 83 -4.47 -12.43 -22.11
C SER A 83 -4.74 -11.00 -21.65
N GLU A 84 -5.98 -10.52 -21.80
CA GLU A 84 -6.43 -9.23 -21.28
C GLU A 84 -6.23 -9.14 -19.76
N GLY A 85 -6.66 -10.16 -19.02
CA GLY A 85 -6.47 -10.24 -17.58
C GLY A 85 -5.00 -10.15 -17.16
N VAL A 86 -4.10 -10.83 -17.89
CA VAL A 86 -2.64 -10.76 -17.61
C VAL A 86 -2.10 -9.36 -17.86
N VAL A 87 -2.46 -8.72 -18.97
CA VAL A 87 -2.00 -7.36 -19.30
C VAL A 87 -2.47 -6.35 -18.25
N LEU A 88 -3.73 -6.47 -17.80
CA LEU A 88 -4.27 -5.61 -16.74
C LEU A 88 -3.56 -5.82 -15.39
N ALA A 89 -3.22 -7.07 -15.05
CA ALA A 89 -2.45 -7.35 -13.84
C ALA A 89 -1.04 -6.74 -13.90
N GLN A 90 -0.39 -6.82 -15.07
CA GLN A 90 0.91 -6.20 -15.30
C GLN A 90 0.81 -4.67 -15.13
N LEU A 91 -0.20 -4.05 -15.72
CA LEU A 91 -0.41 -2.60 -15.60
C LEU A 91 -0.67 -2.18 -14.14
N ALA A 92 -1.41 -2.98 -13.38
CA ALA A 92 -1.59 -2.76 -11.94
C ALA A 92 -0.24 -2.79 -11.19
N ALA A 93 0.64 -3.74 -11.52
CA ALA A 93 1.97 -3.84 -10.93
C ALA A 93 2.87 -2.66 -11.32
N ASP A 94 2.76 -2.16 -12.55
CA ASP A 94 3.50 -0.97 -13.01
C ASP A 94 3.04 0.30 -12.29
N TYR A 95 1.73 0.46 -12.05
CA TYR A 95 1.22 1.54 -11.20
C TYR A 95 1.69 1.41 -9.75
N ALA A 96 1.70 0.21 -9.17
CA ALA A 96 2.23 -0.01 -7.83
C ALA A 96 3.74 0.29 -7.72
N THR A 97 4.49 -0.01 -8.77
CA THR A 97 5.91 0.35 -8.90
C THR A 97 6.08 1.88 -8.97
N THR A 98 5.25 2.55 -9.76
CA THR A 98 5.22 4.02 -9.84
C THR A 98 4.92 4.65 -8.47
N PHE A 99 3.92 4.12 -7.75
CA PHE A 99 3.61 4.57 -6.39
C PHE A 99 4.82 4.40 -5.46
N SER A 100 5.48 3.25 -5.52
CA SER A 100 6.65 2.99 -4.67
C SER A 100 7.83 3.91 -4.97
N ALA A 101 7.99 4.32 -6.23
CA ALA A 101 9.07 5.22 -6.64
C ALA A 101 8.80 6.69 -6.25
N PHE A 102 7.56 7.16 -6.35
CA PHE A 102 7.24 8.59 -6.25
C PHE A 102 6.38 8.98 -5.04
N CYS A 103 5.90 8.02 -4.25
CA CYS A 103 4.95 8.28 -3.16
C CYS A 103 5.33 7.68 -1.80
N LYS A 104 6.45 6.94 -1.72
CA LYS A 104 6.93 6.28 -0.50
C LYS A 104 8.37 6.66 -0.18
#